data_AF-A0A7C9R4A2-F1
#
_entry.id   AF-A0A7C9R4A2-F1
#
_cell.length_a   1.000
_cell.length_b   1.000
_cell.length_c   1.000
_cell.angle_alpha   90.00
_cell.angle_beta   90.00
_cell.angle_gamma   90.00
#
_symmetry.space_group_name_H-M   'P 1'
#
loop_
_entity.id
_entity.type
_entity.pdbx_description
1 polymer ?
#
loop_
_entity_poly.entity_id
_entity_poly.type
_entity_poly.pdbx_seq_one_letter_code
_entity_poly.pdbx_strand_id
1 'polypeptide(L)'
;MTKDVPTLYDWAGGAEALDRLTSAFYDKVLADPLLEPVFRHMSGDHPAHVAAFIGEVFGGPSVYSEKLGGHAAMIKHHLGRHLTEEQRRRWIALILDSADEAELPDDPEFRSALVAYLEWGTRLAKLNSQDGASPELNEPMPKWGWGVPGGPYQPPSAN
;
A
#
# COMPACT_ATOMS: atom_id res chain seq x y z
N MET A 1 24.55 -0.22 22.57
CA MET A 1 23.09 -0.06 22.49
C MET A 1 22.72 -0.38 21.06
N THR A 2 21.97 -1.47 20.82
CA THR A 2 21.38 -1.75 19.51
C THR A 2 20.41 -0.61 19.21
N LYS A 3 20.58 0.09 18.09
CA LYS A 3 19.56 1.05 17.62
C LYS A 3 18.29 0.25 17.32
N ASP A 4 17.16 0.68 17.86
CA ASP A 4 15.87 0.08 17.54
C ASP A 4 15.53 0.32 16.07
N VAL A 5 15.09 -0.74 15.38
CA VAL A 5 14.69 -0.66 13.97
C VAL A 5 13.33 0.08 13.90
N PRO A 6 13.20 1.17 13.12
CA PRO A 6 11.96 1.95 13.03
C PRO A 6 10.85 1.14 12.33
N THR A 7 9.60 1.59 12.43
CA THR A 7 8.52 1.02 11.61
C THR A 7 8.70 1.41 10.13
N LEU A 8 8.04 0.68 9.22
CA LEU A 8 8.02 1.09 7.81
C LEU A 8 7.32 2.45 7.64
N TYR A 9 6.33 2.74 8.48
CA TYR A 9 5.61 4.01 8.48
C TYR A 9 6.55 5.17 8.83
N ASP A 10 7.30 5.05 9.92
CA ASP A 10 8.25 6.08 10.34
C ASP A 10 9.37 6.25 9.30
N TRP A 11 9.87 5.15 8.75
CA TRP A 11 10.92 5.19 7.73
C TRP A 11 10.45 5.82 6.42
N ALA A 12 9.20 5.55 6.00
CA ALA A 12 8.62 6.14 4.80
C ALA A 12 8.43 7.66 4.90
N GLY A 13 8.50 8.24 6.11
CA GLY A 13 8.20 9.66 6.36
C GLY A 13 6.77 9.92 6.86
N GLY A 14 6.08 8.87 7.33
CA GLY A 14 4.76 8.97 7.94
C GLY A 14 3.62 9.36 6.99
N ALA A 15 2.53 9.90 7.56
CA ALA A 15 1.29 10.20 6.83
C ALA A 15 1.52 11.13 5.64
N GLU A 16 2.33 12.18 5.81
CA GLU A 16 2.57 13.15 4.75
C GLU A 16 3.19 12.49 3.50
N ALA A 17 4.15 11.58 3.67
CA ALA A 17 4.76 10.87 2.57
C ALA A 17 3.77 9.91 1.87
N LEU A 18 2.91 9.24 2.63
CA LEU A 18 1.88 8.36 2.07
C LEU A 18 0.76 9.12 1.36
N ASP A 19 0.42 10.31 1.84
CA ASP A 19 -0.52 11.21 1.17
C ASP A 19 0.06 11.70 -0.17
N ARG A 20 1.35 12.08 -0.21
CA ARG A 20 2.04 12.40 -1.48
C ARG A 20 2.06 11.21 -2.43
N LEU A 21 2.43 10.02 -1.95
CA LEU A 21 2.45 8.79 -2.73
C LEU A 21 1.10 8.52 -3.38
N THR A 22 0.04 8.47 -2.58
CA THR A 22 -1.28 8.10 -3.08
C THR A 22 -1.88 9.17 -3.98
N SER A 23 -1.61 10.45 -3.72
CA SER A 23 -2.02 11.53 -4.61
C SER A 23 -1.37 11.39 -6.00
N ALA A 24 -0.04 11.30 -6.07
CA ALA A 24 0.69 11.11 -7.32
C ALA A 24 0.29 9.81 -8.04
N PHE A 25 0.06 8.74 -7.27
CA PHE A 25 -0.38 7.46 -7.79
C PHE A 25 -1.75 7.53 -8.45
N TYR A 26 -2.75 8.12 -7.79
CA TYR A 26 -4.10 8.17 -8.32
C TYR A 26 -4.24 9.13 -9.52
N ASP A 27 -3.41 10.18 -9.59
CA ASP A 27 -3.30 11.00 -10.81
C ASP A 27 -2.86 10.15 -12.02
N LYS A 28 -1.89 9.24 -11.82
CA LYS A 28 -1.47 8.31 -12.89
C LYS A 28 -2.53 7.26 -13.20
N VAL A 29 -3.19 6.72 -12.19
CA VAL A 29 -4.27 5.72 -12.37
C VAL A 29 -5.41 6.30 -13.22
N LEU A 30 -5.80 7.54 -12.99
CA LEU A 30 -6.86 8.21 -13.78
C LEU A 30 -6.42 8.55 -15.20
N ALA A 31 -5.11 8.69 -15.44
CA ALA A 31 -4.55 8.88 -16.78
C ALA A 31 -4.29 7.56 -17.53
N ASP A 32 -4.33 6.41 -16.84
CA ASP A 32 -4.01 5.11 -17.41
C ASP A 32 -5.23 4.45 -18.06
N PRO A 33 -5.19 4.08 -19.36
CA PRO A 33 -6.36 3.57 -20.07
C PRO A 33 -6.85 2.20 -19.56
N LEU A 34 -6.00 1.41 -18.90
CA LEU A 34 -6.37 0.10 -18.36
C LEU A 34 -7.03 0.23 -16.98
N LEU A 35 -6.57 1.18 -16.16
CA LEU A 35 -7.06 1.37 -14.78
C LEU A 35 -8.12 2.45 -14.65
N GLU A 36 -8.16 3.46 -15.52
CA GLU A 36 -9.18 4.52 -15.47
C GLU A 36 -10.60 3.94 -15.37
N PRO A 37 -11.02 2.94 -16.17
CA PRO A 37 -12.37 2.41 -16.07
C PRO A 37 -12.70 1.78 -14.71
N VAL A 38 -11.68 1.29 -14.00
CA VAL A 38 -11.81 0.70 -12.65
C VAL A 38 -12.04 1.79 -11.59
N PHE A 39 -11.39 2.95 -11.76
CA PHE A 39 -11.29 3.99 -10.73
C PHE A 39 -12.08 5.27 -11.05
N ARG A 40 -12.65 5.44 -12.24
CA ARG A 40 -13.34 6.68 -12.68
C ARG A 40 -14.48 7.18 -11.80
N HIS A 41 -15.01 6.31 -10.94
CA HIS A 41 -16.10 6.63 -10.01
C HIS A 41 -15.65 6.59 -8.55
N MET A 42 -14.34 6.56 -8.28
CA MET A 42 -13.82 6.65 -6.91
C MET A 42 -14.14 8.01 -6.29
N SER A 43 -14.29 8.05 -4.96
CA SER A 43 -14.41 9.31 -4.24
C SER A 43 -13.12 10.13 -4.36
N GLY A 44 -13.23 11.46 -4.27
CA GLY A 44 -12.06 12.33 -4.13
C GLY A 44 -11.24 12.03 -2.86
N ASP A 45 -11.85 11.43 -1.83
CA ASP A 45 -11.17 11.02 -0.60
C ASP A 45 -10.44 9.67 -0.73
N HIS A 46 -10.58 8.98 -1.86
CA HIS A 46 -10.02 7.64 -2.05
C HIS A 46 -8.50 7.58 -1.85
N PRO A 47 -7.68 8.53 -2.36
CA PRO A 47 -6.25 8.57 -2.08
C PRO A 47 -5.93 8.63 -0.58
N ALA A 48 -6.57 9.52 0.17
CA ALA A 48 -6.36 9.68 1.60
C ALA A 48 -6.79 8.42 2.39
N HIS A 49 -7.85 7.75 1.97
CA HIS A 49 -8.26 6.48 2.56
C HIS A 49 -7.21 5.38 2.33
N VAL A 50 -6.62 5.31 1.14
CA VAL A 50 -5.55 4.35 0.84
C VAL A 50 -4.27 4.69 1.61
N ALA A 51 -3.92 5.97 1.75
CA ALA A 51 -2.77 6.40 2.55
C ALA A 51 -2.93 5.98 4.02
N ALA A 52 -4.11 6.21 4.60
CA ALA A 52 -4.42 5.78 5.97
C ALA A 52 -4.35 4.24 6.11
N PHE A 53 -4.86 3.49 5.13
CA PHE A 53 -4.78 2.03 5.14
C PHE A 53 -3.33 1.55 5.13
N ILE A 54 -2.52 1.99 4.15
CA ILE A 54 -1.10 1.62 4.04
C ILE A 54 -0.34 2.02 5.29
N GLY A 55 -0.60 3.22 5.82
CA GLY A 55 0.09 3.72 7.00
C GLY A 55 -0.15 2.86 8.23
N GLU A 56 -1.39 2.44 8.48
CA GLU A 56 -1.71 1.54 9.57
C GLU A 56 -1.08 0.15 9.37
N VAL A 57 -1.10 -0.39 8.14
CA VAL A 57 -0.42 -1.66 7.82
C VAL A 57 1.08 -1.59 8.09
N PHE A 58 1.71 -0.44 7.81
CA PHE A 58 3.15 -0.21 7.98
C PHE A 58 3.58 0.09 9.42
N GLY A 59 2.65 -0.01 10.38
CA GLY A 59 2.90 0.18 11.80
C GLY A 59 2.62 1.59 12.31
N GLY A 60 1.96 2.44 11.50
CA GLY A 60 1.48 3.75 11.90
C GLY A 60 0.21 3.71 12.76
N PRO A 61 -0.39 4.89 13.05
CA PRO A 61 -1.59 4.99 13.87
C PRO A 61 -2.83 4.30 13.25
N SER A 62 -3.79 3.89 14.10
CA SER A 62 -5.02 3.15 13.73
C SER A 62 -6.10 3.97 13.01
N VAL A 63 -5.72 4.96 12.21
CA VAL A 63 -6.64 5.93 11.58
C VAL A 63 -7.66 5.23 10.68
N TYR A 64 -7.23 4.24 9.89
CA TYR A 64 -8.11 3.55 8.96
C TYR A 64 -9.11 2.66 9.70
N SER A 65 -8.65 1.89 10.67
CA SER A 65 -9.52 1.06 11.49
C SER A 65 -10.56 1.89 12.26
N GLU A 66 -10.14 2.98 12.88
CA GLU A 66 -11.01 3.83 13.69
C GLU A 66 -12.06 4.58 12.86
N LYS A 67 -11.71 5.04 11.65
CA LYS A 67 -12.58 5.92 10.85
C LYS A 67 -13.26 5.22 9.68
N LEU A 68 -12.67 4.16 9.15
CA LEU A 68 -13.05 3.54 7.87
C LEU A 68 -13.38 2.05 8.00
N GLY A 69 -13.36 1.49 9.22
CA GLY A 69 -13.88 0.15 9.51
C GLY A 69 -12.88 -0.99 9.29
N GLY A 70 -11.59 -0.68 9.14
CA GLY A 70 -10.51 -1.66 9.19
C GLY A 70 -10.50 -2.66 8.03
N HIS A 71 -9.76 -3.76 8.22
CA HIS A 71 -9.50 -4.75 7.17
C HIS A 71 -10.77 -5.26 6.48
N ALA A 72 -11.82 -5.54 7.26
CA ALA A 72 -13.11 -6.00 6.73
C ALA A 72 -13.76 -5.01 5.76
N ALA A 73 -13.68 -3.71 6.03
CA ALA A 73 -14.19 -2.67 5.14
C ALA A 73 -13.36 -2.59 3.84
N MET A 74 -12.03 -2.67 3.95
CA MET A 74 -11.14 -2.72 2.78
C MET A 74 -11.50 -3.89 1.86
N ILE A 75 -11.67 -5.10 2.41
CA ILE A 75 -12.05 -6.29 1.63
C ILE A 75 -13.37 -6.07 0.90
N LYS A 76 -14.39 -5.53 1.60
CA LYS A 76 -15.71 -5.27 1.01
C LYS A 76 -15.66 -4.35 -0.21
N HIS A 77 -14.75 -3.37 -0.25
CA HIS A 77 -14.59 -2.49 -1.40
C HIS A 77 -14.10 -3.20 -2.67
N HIS A 78 -13.48 -4.37 -2.52
CA HIS A 78 -12.92 -5.16 -3.62
C HIS A 78 -13.86 -6.23 -4.14
N LEU A 79 -14.89 -6.64 -3.39
CA LEU A 79 -15.84 -7.69 -3.79
C LEU A 79 -16.54 -7.33 -5.11
N GLY A 80 -16.67 -8.31 -6.01
CA GLY A 80 -17.40 -8.16 -7.29
C GLY A 80 -16.78 -7.16 -8.26
N ARG A 81 -15.50 -6.81 -8.11
CA ARG A 81 -14.78 -5.91 -9.02
C ARG A 81 -14.18 -6.61 -10.23
N HIS A 82 -14.11 -7.94 -10.22
CA HIS A 82 -13.57 -8.77 -11.31
C HIS A 82 -12.18 -8.32 -11.80
N LEU A 83 -11.28 -8.00 -10.86
CA LEU A 83 -9.96 -7.50 -11.19
C LEU A 83 -9.17 -8.56 -11.97
N THR A 84 -8.51 -8.15 -13.06
CA THR A 84 -7.67 -9.03 -13.88
C THR A 84 -6.22 -9.03 -13.38
N GLU A 85 -5.44 -10.03 -13.77
CA GLU A 85 -3.99 -10.01 -13.50
C GLU A 85 -3.28 -8.84 -14.21
N GLU A 86 -3.78 -8.44 -15.38
CA GLU A 86 -3.22 -7.31 -16.13
C GLU A 86 -3.42 -6.00 -15.36
N GLN A 87 -4.63 -5.74 -14.88
CA GLN A 87 -4.95 -4.60 -14.02
C GLN A 87 -4.11 -4.62 -12.75
N ARG A 88 -4.00 -5.78 -12.09
CA ARG A 88 -3.19 -5.93 -10.87
C ARG A 88 -1.73 -5.54 -11.11
N ARG A 89 -1.11 -6.08 -12.16
CA ARG A 89 0.29 -5.79 -12.51
C ARG A 89 0.48 -4.32 -12.87
N ARG A 90 -0.45 -3.74 -13.62
CA ARG A 90 -0.38 -2.32 -13.98
C ARG A 90 -0.50 -1.41 -12.76
N TRP A 91 -1.38 -1.75 -11.82
CA TRP A 91 -1.55 -1.04 -10.55
C TRP A 91 -0.25 -1.06 -9.74
N ILE A 92 0.40 -2.23 -9.60
CA ILE A 92 1.70 -2.35 -8.91
C ILE A 92 2.77 -1.50 -9.59
N ALA A 93 2.86 -1.54 -10.92
CA ALA A 93 3.85 -0.74 -11.65
C ALA A 93 3.68 0.76 -11.38
N LEU A 94 2.45 1.28 -11.48
CA LEU A 94 2.19 2.69 -11.28
C LEU A 94 2.46 3.17 -9.85
N ILE A 95 2.12 2.38 -8.82
CA ILE A 95 2.40 2.80 -7.43
C ILE A 95 3.90 2.75 -7.12
N LEU A 96 4.65 1.83 -7.72
CA LEU A 96 6.11 1.80 -7.61
C LEU A 96 6.75 3.00 -8.30
N ASP A 97 6.33 3.33 -9.53
CA ASP A 97 6.80 4.54 -10.23
C ASP A 97 6.46 5.81 -9.42
N SER A 98 5.29 5.84 -8.78
CA SER A 98 4.86 6.97 -7.94
C SER A 98 5.65 7.09 -6.63
N ALA A 99 6.25 6.00 -6.16
CA ALA A 99 7.04 6.03 -4.94
C ALA A 99 8.36 6.80 -5.12
N ASP A 100 8.94 6.78 -6.31
CA ASP A 100 10.11 7.62 -6.62
C ASP A 100 9.72 9.11 -6.69
N GLU A 101 8.60 9.43 -7.34
CA GLU A 101 8.11 10.81 -7.45
C GLU A 101 7.66 11.42 -6.11
N ALA A 102 7.15 10.59 -5.20
CA ALA A 102 6.74 11.01 -3.86
C ALA A 102 7.91 11.09 -2.86
N GLU A 103 9.13 10.83 -3.33
CA GLU A 103 10.38 10.82 -2.54
C GLU A 103 10.33 9.82 -1.38
N LEU A 104 9.70 8.65 -1.59
CA LEU A 104 9.81 7.55 -0.63
C LEU A 104 11.24 6.99 -0.64
N PRO A 105 11.72 6.43 0.49
CA PRO A 105 13.05 5.84 0.59
C PRO A 105 13.34 4.85 -0.54
N ASP A 106 14.52 4.97 -1.12
CA ASP A 106 14.99 4.14 -2.24
C ASP A 106 16.02 3.08 -1.81
N ASP A 107 16.28 2.96 -0.51
CA ASP A 107 17.15 1.93 0.03
C ASP A 107 16.60 0.52 -0.28
N PRO A 108 17.49 -0.46 -0.57
CA PRO A 108 17.07 -1.79 -0.99
C PRO A 108 16.12 -2.48 -0.01
N GLU A 109 16.27 -2.24 1.29
CA GLU A 109 15.46 -2.87 2.32
C GLU A 109 14.04 -2.34 2.35
N PHE A 110 13.86 -1.01 2.27
CA PHE A 110 12.52 -0.43 2.17
C PHE A 110 11.85 -0.85 0.86
N ARG A 111 12.57 -0.77 -0.27
CA ARG A 111 12.04 -1.17 -1.58
C ARG A 111 11.66 -2.65 -1.60
N SER A 112 12.46 -3.52 -0.97
CA SER A 112 12.13 -4.95 -0.83
C SER A 112 10.84 -5.17 -0.03
N ALA A 113 10.70 -4.50 1.12
CA ALA A 113 9.53 -4.62 1.98
C ALA A 113 8.26 -4.08 1.29
N LEU A 114 8.36 -2.94 0.61
CA LEU A 114 7.27 -2.33 -0.17
C LEU A 114 6.81 -3.26 -1.30
N VAL A 115 7.73 -3.77 -2.12
CA VAL A 115 7.38 -4.68 -3.23
C VAL A 115 6.70 -5.94 -2.70
N ALA A 116 7.21 -6.53 -1.61
CA ALA A 116 6.61 -7.72 -1.00
C ALA A 116 5.18 -7.46 -0.48
N TYR A 117 4.95 -6.30 0.15
CA TYR A 117 3.62 -5.88 0.60
C TYR A 117 2.65 -5.72 -0.56
N LEU A 118 3.05 -4.94 -1.58
CA LEU A 118 2.20 -4.65 -2.73
C LEU A 118 1.84 -5.92 -3.49
N GLU A 119 2.79 -6.84 -3.60
CA GLU A 119 2.53 -8.15 -4.17
C GLU A 119 1.43 -8.87 -3.37
N TRP A 120 1.64 -9.08 -2.07
CA TRP A 120 0.73 -9.83 -1.23
C TRP A 120 -0.68 -9.19 -1.20
N GLY A 121 -0.74 -7.88 -0.95
CA GLY A 121 -2.00 -7.15 -0.79
C GLY A 121 -2.82 -7.12 -2.09
N THR A 122 -2.17 -6.87 -3.22
CA THR A 122 -2.88 -6.83 -4.51
C THR A 122 -3.33 -8.22 -4.97
N ARG A 123 -2.63 -9.29 -4.58
CA ARG A 123 -3.11 -10.66 -4.81
C ARG A 123 -4.39 -10.94 -4.03
N LEU A 124 -4.46 -10.53 -2.77
CA LEU A 124 -5.69 -10.64 -1.97
C LEU A 124 -6.84 -9.83 -2.56
N ALA A 125 -6.58 -8.58 -2.97
CA ALA A 125 -7.57 -7.72 -3.63
C ALA A 125 -8.15 -8.41 -4.88
N LYS A 126 -7.29 -9.01 -5.71
CA LYS A 126 -7.73 -9.76 -6.89
C LYS A 126 -8.57 -10.98 -6.51
N LEU A 127 -8.10 -11.82 -5.59
CA LEU A 127 -8.82 -13.02 -5.15
C LEU A 127 -10.22 -12.68 -4.61
N ASN A 128 -10.30 -11.64 -3.78
CA ASN A 128 -11.56 -11.17 -3.20
C ASN A 128 -12.49 -10.52 -4.22
N SER A 129 -11.97 -10.06 -5.36
CA SER A 129 -12.79 -9.41 -6.38
C SER A 129 -13.58 -10.35 -7.29
N GLN A 130 -13.35 -11.66 -7.20
CA GLN A 130 -14.00 -12.64 -8.06
C GLN A 130 -15.38 -13.05 -7.53
N ASP A 131 -16.23 -13.58 -8.42
CA ASP A 131 -17.50 -14.17 -8.02
C ASP A 131 -17.30 -15.37 -7.09
N GLY A 132 -18.17 -15.46 -6.07
CA GLY A 132 -18.12 -16.55 -5.10
C GLY A 132 -16.96 -16.43 -4.09
N ALA A 133 -16.19 -15.35 -4.08
CA ALA A 133 -15.22 -15.09 -3.03
C ALA A 133 -15.94 -15.00 -1.66
N SER A 134 -15.42 -15.73 -0.67
CA SER A 134 -15.93 -15.77 0.70
C SER A 134 -14.80 -15.47 1.69
N PRO A 135 -14.28 -14.23 1.73
CA PRO A 135 -13.20 -13.87 2.64
C PRO A 135 -13.65 -13.91 4.10
N GLU A 136 -12.73 -14.26 4.98
CA GLU A 136 -12.96 -14.17 6.43
C GLU A 136 -12.90 -12.70 6.86
N LEU A 137 -14.05 -12.17 7.31
CA LEU A 137 -14.19 -10.74 7.62
C LEU A 137 -13.87 -10.40 9.08
N ASN A 138 -13.50 -11.39 9.90
CA ASN A 138 -13.06 -11.16 11.28
C ASN A 138 -11.53 -11.09 11.42
N GLU A 139 -10.79 -11.17 10.30
CA GLU A 139 -9.33 -11.07 10.33
C GLU A 139 -8.88 -9.70 10.85
N PRO A 140 -7.83 -9.66 11.69
CA PRO A 140 -7.30 -8.40 12.20
C PRO A 140 -6.70 -7.56 11.07
N MET A 141 -6.47 -6.27 11.35
CA MET A 141 -5.69 -5.42 10.47
C MET A 141 -4.32 -6.06 10.19
N PRO A 142 -3.91 -6.23 8.92
CA PRO A 142 -2.61 -6.80 8.61
C PRO A 142 -1.51 -5.88 9.12
N LYS A 143 -0.43 -6.50 9.59
CA LYS A 143 0.79 -5.81 10.01
C LYS A 143 1.90 -6.23 9.06
N TRP A 144 2.58 -5.25 8.48
CA TRP A 144 3.70 -5.46 7.58
C TRP A 144 4.95 -4.80 8.15
N GLY A 145 6.05 -5.54 8.14
CA GLY A 145 7.35 -5.06 8.60
C GLY A 145 8.40 -5.22 7.52
N TRP A 146 9.66 -5.06 7.90
CA TRP A 146 10.82 -5.10 7.01
C TRP A 146 11.05 -6.42 6.27
N GLY A 147 10.31 -7.49 6.61
CA GLY A 147 10.55 -8.85 6.10
C GLY A 147 11.81 -9.48 6.73
N VAL A 148 12.37 -10.50 6.09
CA VAL A 148 13.63 -11.14 6.50
C VAL A 148 14.91 -10.27 6.49
N PRO A 149 15.04 -9.09 5.82
CA PRO A 149 16.32 -8.36 5.82
C PRO A 149 16.73 -7.70 7.14
N GLY A 150 15.89 -7.63 8.18
CA GLY A 150 16.34 -7.26 9.53
C GLY A 150 16.71 -5.78 9.77
N GLY A 151 16.44 -4.88 8.81
CA GLY A 151 16.57 -3.42 8.95
C GLY A 151 17.33 -2.75 7.78
N PRO A 152 17.26 -1.42 7.61
CA PRO A 152 17.81 -0.70 6.45
C PRO A 152 19.34 -0.74 6.34
N TYR A 153 19.88 -0.81 5.11
CA TYR A 153 21.32 -0.82 4.82
C TYR A 153 21.98 0.40 5.45
N GLN A 154 23.01 0.17 6.27
CA GLN A 154 23.85 1.23 6.82
C GLN A 154 25.10 1.34 5.93
N PRO A 155 25.19 2.34 5.03
CA PRO A 155 26.41 2.53 4.24
C PRO A 155 27.61 2.84 5.14
N PRO A 156 28.84 2.48 4.74
CA PRO A 156 30.04 2.86 5.48
C PRO A 156 30.11 4.39 5.64
N SER A 157 30.40 4.88 6.85
CA SER A 157 30.67 6.30 7.08
C SER A 157 31.82 6.76 6.17
N ALA A 158 31.62 7.87 5.44
CA ALA A 158 32.69 8.47 4.67
C ALA A 158 33.85 8.88 5.59
N ASN A 159 35.05 8.36 5.33
CA ASN A 159 36.31 8.86 5.87
C ASN A 159 36.89 9.91 4.94
#